data_AF-A0A913WSM8-F1
#
_entry.id   AF-A0A913WSM8-F1
#
_cell.length_a   1.000
_cell.length_b   1.000
_cell.length_c   1.000
_cell.angle_alpha   90.00
_cell.angle_beta   90.00
_cell.angle_gamma   90.00
#
_symmetry.space_group_name_H-M   'P 1'
#
loop_
_entity.id
_entity.type
_entity.pdbx_description
1 polymer ?
#
loop_
_entity_poly.entity_id
_entity_poly.type
_entity_poly.pdbx_seq_one_letter_code
_entity_poly.pdbx_strand_id
1 'polypeptide(L)'
;MLGNISVTWYSRGQRFKMAAKSECSDKSLNDFMKWKVDDLKAFLKERGVVINGRKAELAEKVYFASKLKLEALKKKEEVEIDNKVRRCEKLTIDCGIKLPFPANLTIGWERGSQNFPDVLEKDVENYMQKSFKAMKQGQSLLTSNHIHDVMFHHISTNVKYCFVRGCCVPEEKTSNESYSLWVCVHKESGEVLTAECTCFAG
;
A
#
# COMPACT_ATOMS: atom_id res chain seq x y z
N MET A 1 57.99 2.37 10.15
CA MET A 1 57.74 3.75 10.66
C MET A 1 57.01 4.48 9.56
N LEU A 2 55.79 5.01 9.64
CA LEU A 2 54.76 5.34 10.64
C LEU A 2 53.42 5.12 9.89
N GLY A 3 52.22 4.95 10.43
CA GLY A 3 51.67 5.07 11.77
C GLY A 3 50.14 4.91 11.62
N ASN A 4 49.52 4.35 12.66
CA ASN A 4 48.07 4.14 12.80
C ASN A 4 47.27 5.44 12.66
N ILE A 5 46.07 5.35 12.09
CA ILE A 5 44.91 6.08 12.60
C ILE A 5 43.75 5.09 12.78
N SER A 6 43.50 4.77 14.04
CA SER A 6 42.28 4.14 14.53
C SER A 6 41.19 5.21 14.66
N VAL A 7 39.99 4.93 14.17
CA VAL A 7 38.77 5.53 14.72
C VAL A 7 37.80 4.40 15.01
N THR A 8 37.66 4.10 16.30
CA THR A 8 36.68 3.16 16.85
C THR A 8 35.35 3.85 17.07
N TRP A 9 34.27 3.25 16.61
CA TRP A 9 32.94 3.40 17.20
C TRP A 9 32.43 2.01 17.56
N TYR A 10 32.06 1.82 18.83
CA TYR A 10 31.51 0.59 19.40
C TYR A 10 29.99 0.71 19.57
N SER A 11 29.32 -0.46 19.70
CA SER A 11 27.90 -0.73 19.98
C SER A 11 27.01 -0.82 18.72
N ARG A 12 26.39 -1.94 18.34
CA ARG A 12 25.90 -3.14 19.06
C ARG A 12 26.02 -4.37 18.16
N GLY A 13 26.13 -5.54 18.79
CA GLY A 13 26.62 -6.75 18.18
C GLY A 13 25.72 -7.39 17.12
N GLN A 14 26.38 -7.87 16.07
CA GLN A 14 26.22 -9.23 15.58
C GLN A 14 27.49 -9.59 14.79
N ARG A 15 28.22 -10.61 15.27
CA ARG A 15 29.23 -11.29 14.45
C ARG A 15 28.47 -11.92 13.29
N PHE A 16 28.52 -11.32 12.11
CA PHE A 16 28.19 -12.04 10.88
C PHE A 16 29.27 -13.10 10.68
N LYS A 17 29.04 -14.28 11.25
CA LYS A 17 29.67 -15.50 10.74
C LYS A 17 29.19 -15.64 9.30
N MET A 18 30.10 -15.45 8.35
CA MET A 18 29.92 -15.99 7.01
C MET A 18 29.88 -17.51 7.15
N ALA A 19 28.68 -18.06 7.33
CA ALA A 19 28.41 -19.46 7.14
C ALA A 19 28.28 -19.68 5.64
N ALA A 20 29.36 -20.17 5.03
CA ALA A 20 29.29 -20.83 3.75
C ALA A 20 28.40 -22.09 3.88
N LYS A 21 27.62 -22.33 2.81
CA LYS A 21 26.75 -23.48 2.52
C LYS A 21 25.41 -23.55 3.27
N SER A 22 24.35 -23.21 2.55
CA SER A 22 23.27 -24.19 2.36
C SER A 22 23.29 -24.61 0.90
N GLU A 23 23.55 -25.89 0.64
CA GLU A 23 23.37 -26.50 -0.67
C GLU A 23 21.97 -26.17 -1.19
N CYS A 24 21.89 -25.46 -2.30
CA CYS A 24 20.65 -25.38 -3.07
C CYS A 24 20.47 -26.77 -3.69
N SER A 25 19.74 -27.66 -3.02
CA SER A 25 19.28 -28.89 -3.67
C SER A 25 18.32 -28.46 -4.77
N ASP A 26 18.84 -28.23 -5.98
CA ASP A 26 18.01 -27.96 -7.15
C ASP A 26 17.24 -29.26 -7.44
N LYS A 27 16.04 -29.37 -6.87
CA LYS A 27 15.21 -30.56 -7.00
C LYS A 27 14.89 -30.74 -8.47
N SER A 28 15.25 -31.90 -9.00
CA SER A 28 15.02 -32.20 -10.41
C SER A 28 13.52 -32.43 -10.66
N LEU A 29 13.08 -32.30 -11.92
CA LEU A 29 11.71 -32.65 -12.33
C LEU A 29 11.31 -34.06 -11.83
N ASN A 30 12.24 -35.01 -11.86
CA ASN A 30 12.03 -36.39 -11.44
C ASN A 30 11.75 -36.51 -9.93
N ASP A 31 12.20 -35.55 -9.12
CA ASP A 31 11.90 -35.54 -7.68
C ASP A 31 10.46 -35.09 -7.42
N PHE A 32 9.94 -34.17 -8.22
CA PHE A 32 8.53 -33.74 -8.14
C PHE A 32 7.58 -34.80 -8.73
N MET A 33 8.02 -35.61 -9.70
CA MET A 33 7.24 -36.74 -10.21
C MET A 33 6.94 -37.81 -9.15
N LYS A 34 7.74 -37.90 -8.08
CA LYS A 34 7.53 -38.81 -6.96
C LYS A 34 6.43 -38.33 -5.99
N TRP A 35 6.05 -37.06 -6.04
CA TRP A 35 5.03 -36.49 -5.15
C TRP A 35 3.64 -37.02 -5.48
N LYS A 36 2.74 -36.98 -4.48
CA LYS A 36 1.32 -37.23 -4.72
C LYS A 36 0.71 -36.04 -5.45
N VAL A 37 -0.34 -36.30 -6.23
CA VAL A 37 -1.04 -35.25 -6.98
C VAL A 37 -1.57 -34.16 -6.06
N ASP A 38 -2.04 -34.53 -4.86
CA ASP A 38 -2.54 -33.57 -3.87
C ASP A 38 -1.44 -32.63 -3.35
N ASP A 39 -0.23 -33.15 -3.13
CA ASP A 39 0.93 -32.35 -2.70
C ASP A 39 1.36 -31.37 -3.79
N LEU A 40 1.37 -31.82 -5.06
CA LEU A 40 1.65 -30.97 -6.22
C LEU A 40 0.62 -29.84 -6.33
N LYS A 41 -0.67 -30.17 -6.21
CA LYS A 41 -1.75 -29.18 -6.25
C LYS A 41 -1.68 -28.21 -5.08
N ALA A 42 -1.38 -28.69 -3.87
CA ALA A 42 -1.23 -27.84 -2.69
C ALA A 42 -0.10 -26.82 -2.87
N PHE A 43 1.08 -27.27 -3.34
CA PHE A 43 2.22 -26.39 -3.59
C PHE A 43 1.92 -25.30 -4.63
N LEU A 44 1.26 -25.67 -5.72
CA LEU A 44 0.88 -24.73 -6.79
C LEU A 44 -0.21 -23.76 -6.33
N LYS A 45 -1.22 -24.27 -5.61
CA LYS A 45 -2.32 -23.46 -5.05
C LYS A 45 -1.80 -22.40 -4.08
N GLU A 46 -0.88 -22.78 -3.19
CA GLU A 46 -0.23 -21.86 -2.25
C GLU A 46 0.48 -20.71 -2.97
N ARG A 47 0.96 -20.92 -4.21
CA ARG A 47 1.71 -19.95 -5.01
C ARG A 47 0.88 -19.30 -6.13
N GLY A 48 -0.43 -19.51 -6.15
CA GLY A 48 -1.32 -18.94 -7.17
C GLY A 48 -1.14 -19.49 -8.57
N VAL A 49 -0.49 -20.66 -8.71
CA VAL A 49 -0.27 -21.31 -10.01
C VAL A 49 -1.44 -22.23 -10.33
N VAL A 50 -1.82 -22.28 -11.62
CA VAL A 50 -2.98 -23.06 -12.09
C VAL A 50 -2.78 -24.56 -11.86
N ILE A 51 -3.73 -25.19 -11.14
CA ILE A 51 -3.68 -26.58 -10.68
C ILE A 51 -4.30 -27.63 -11.62
N ASN A 52 -4.62 -27.25 -12.87
CA ASN A 52 -5.14 -28.17 -13.87
C ASN A 52 -4.02 -28.97 -14.56
N GLY A 53 -4.40 -30.10 -15.17
CA GLY A 53 -3.48 -30.93 -15.94
C GLY A 53 -3.20 -32.30 -15.33
N ARG A 54 -2.44 -33.11 -16.08
CA ARG A 54 -1.99 -34.44 -15.66
C ARG A 54 -0.84 -34.35 -14.66
N LYS A 55 -0.53 -35.45 -13.96
CA LYS A 55 0.53 -35.49 -12.94
C LYS A 55 1.89 -34.95 -13.45
N ALA A 56 2.26 -35.30 -14.68
CA ALA A 56 3.50 -34.81 -15.31
C ALA A 56 3.50 -33.28 -15.49
N GLU A 57 2.40 -32.73 -16.01
CA GLU A 57 2.21 -31.29 -16.20
C GLU A 57 2.22 -30.54 -14.84
N LEU A 58 1.64 -31.13 -13.79
CA LEU A 58 1.68 -30.57 -12.44
C LEU A 58 3.10 -30.57 -11.87
N ALA A 59 3.86 -31.65 -12.04
CA ALA A 59 5.25 -31.75 -11.59
C ALA A 59 6.15 -30.74 -12.32
N GLU A 60 5.92 -30.53 -13.62
CA GLU A 60 6.61 -29.51 -14.42
C GLU A 60 6.32 -28.10 -13.93
N LYS A 61 5.04 -27.77 -13.67
CA LYS A 61 4.66 -26.49 -13.07
C LYS A 61 5.33 -26.28 -11.71
N VAL A 62 5.40 -27.31 -10.86
CA VAL A 62 6.08 -27.24 -9.56
C VAL A 62 7.58 -27.00 -9.74
N TYR A 63 8.21 -27.70 -10.69
CA TYR A 63 9.63 -27.51 -11.01
C TYR A 63 9.90 -26.06 -11.43
N PHE A 64 9.13 -25.49 -12.36
CA PHE A 64 9.30 -24.10 -12.77
C PHE A 64 8.99 -23.12 -11.65
N ALA A 65 7.93 -23.33 -10.86
CA ALA A 65 7.62 -22.49 -9.71
C ALA A 65 8.74 -22.50 -8.66
N SER A 66 9.35 -23.68 -8.42
CA SER A 66 10.50 -23.83 -7.52
C SER A 66 11.76 -23.15 -8.09
N LYS A 67 12.03 -23.33 -9.39
CA LYS A 67 13.18 -22.73 -10.08
C LYS A 67 13.11 -21.20 -10.12
N LEU A 68 11.91 -20.65 -10.31
CA LEU A 68 11.62 -19.22 -10.24
C LEU A 68 11.50 -18.69 -8.81
N LYS A 69 11.59 -19.56 -7.80
CA LYS A 69 11.46 -19.23 -6.38
C LYS A 69 10.18 -18.45 -6.08
N LEU A 70 9.06 -18.88 -6.66
CA LEU A 70 7.76 -18.27 -6.39
C LEU A 70 7.43 -18.41 -4.91
N GLU A 71 7.22 -17.27 -4.26
CA GLU A 71 6.80 -17.22 -2.87
C GLU A 71 5.35 -17.65 -2.73
N ALA A 72 5.01 -18.21 -1.57
CA ALA A 72 3.63 -18.47 -1.20
C ALA A 72 2.85 -17.14 -1.28
N LEU A 73 1.63 -17.20 -1.80
CA LEU A 73 0.68 -16.11 -1.70
C LEU A 73 0.51 -15.79 -0.21
N LYS A 74 0.71 -14.52 0.13
CA LYS A 74 0.39 -14.00 1.45
C LYS A 74 -1.06 -14.35 1.77
N LYS A 75 -1.32 -14.76 3.01
CA LYS A 75 -2.68 -14.96 3.48
C LYS A 75 -3.44 -13.64 3.39
N LYS A 76 -4.77 -13.70 3.22
CA LYS A 76 -5.62 -12.50 3.15
C LYS A 76 -5.37 -11.55 4.33
N GLU A 77 -5.22 -12.11 5.53
CA GLU A 77 -4.89 -11.36 6.76
C GLU A 77 -3.53 -10.65 6.67
N GLU A 78 -2.50 -11.32 6.15
CA GLU A 78 -1.16 -10.73 5.98
C GLU A 78 -1.16 -9.62 4.93
N VAL A 79 -1.92 -9.77 3.85
CA VAL A 79 -2.11 -8.72 2.84
C VAL A 79 -2.84 -7.52 3.45
N GLU A 80 -3.85 -7.75 4.27
CA GLU A 80 -4.59 -6.69 4.95
C GLU A 80 -3.71 -5.94 5.97
N ILE A 81 -2.86 -6.66 6.71
CA ILE A 81 -1.86 -6.07 7.61
C ILE A 81 -0.84 -5.23 6.82
N ASP A 82 -0.26 -5.77 5.75
CA ASP A 82 0.71 -5.06 4.90
C ASP A 82 0.08 -3.79 4.31
N ASN A 83 -1.15 -3.88 3.80
CA ASN A 83 -1.91 -2.73 3.31
C ASN A 83 -2.11 -1.69 4.42
N LYS A 84 -2.52 -2.11 5.62
CA LYS A 84 -2.70 -1.19 6.75
C LYS A 84 -1.39 -0.50 7.15
N VAL A 85 -0.28 -1.23 7.17
CA VAL A 85 1.05 -0.67 7.46
C VAL A 85 1.42 0.38 6.42
N ARG A 86 1.34 0.07 5.13
CA ARG A 86 1.63 1.01 4.03
C ARG A 86 0.77 2.27 4.10
N ARG A 87 -0.51 2.14 4.46
CA ARG A 87 -1.42 3.28 4.66
C ARG A 87 -1.00 4.17 5.82
N CYS A 88 -0.57 3.58 6.93
CA CYS A 88 -0.05 4.32 8.07
C CYS A 88 1.32 4.99 7.78
N GLU A 89 2.16 4.38 6.95
CA GLU A 89 3.44 4.96 6.54
C GLU A 89 3.25 6.28 5.77
N LYS A 90 2.22 6.38 4.92
CA LYS A 90 1.84 7.63 4.23
C LYS A 90 1.51 8.79 5.17
N LEU A 91 1.15 8.48 6.43
CA LEU A 91 0.79 9.46 7.46
C LEU A 91 1.94 9.75 8.43
N THR A 92 3.14 9.27 8.13
CA THR A 92 4.36 9.67 8.84
C THR A 92 5.00 10.82 8.09
N ILE A 93 4.96 12.01 8.68
CA ILE A 93 5.43 13.27 8.10
C ILE A 93 6.70 13.72 8.81
N ASP A 94 7.43 14.64 8.18
CA ASP A 94 8.57 15.43 8.67
C ASP A 94 8.95 15.21 10.14
N CYS A 95 10.20 14.80 10.35
CA CYS A 95 10.79 14.57 11.67
C CYS A 95 10.12 13.45 12.50
N GLY A 96 9.31 12.58 11.86
CA GLY A 96 8.73 11.39 12.49
C GLY A 96 7.37 11.63 13.15
N ILE A 97 6.69 12.72 12.83
CA ILE A 97 5.33 12.99 13.31
C ILE A 97 4.38 11.99 12.63
N LYS A 98 3.72 11.15 13.42
CA LYS A 98 2.69 10.23 12.93
C LYS A 98 1.32 10.84 13.12
N LEU A 99 0.64 11.15 12.02
CA LEU A 99 -0.75 11.56 12.06
C LEU A 99 -1.66 10.37 12.36
N PRO A 100 -2.78 10.59 13.07
CA PRO A 100 -3.79 9.56 13.26
C PRO A 100 -4.42 9.19 11.92
N PHE A 101 -4.74 7.90 11.77
CA PHE A 101 -5.48 7.45 10.60
C PHE A 101 -6.90 8.05 10.61
N PRO A 102 -7.42 8.63 9.52
CA PRO A 102 -8.71 9.32 9.51
C PRO A 102 -9.89 8.49 10.00
N ALA A 103 -9.91 7.18 9.73
CA ALA A 103 -10.98 6.31 10.21
C ALA A 103 -10.99 6.11 11.74
N ASN A 104 -9.89 6.41 12.43
CA ASN A 104 -9.80 6.35 13.89
C ASN A 104 -10.31 7.64 14.56
N LEU A 105 -10.56 8.70 13.79
CA LEU A 105 -11.08 9.97 14.29
C LEU A 105 -12.61 9.91 14.32
N THR A 106 -13.20 9.77 15.50
CA THR A 106 -14.66 9.66 15.67
C THR A 106 -15.33 10.98 16.04
N ILE A 107 -14.59 11.94 16.56
CA ILE A 107 -15.05 13.28 16.99
C ILE A 107 -14.30 14.38 16.23
N GLY A 108 -14.84 15.60 16.21
CA GLY A 108 -14.13 16.76 15.63
C GLY A 108 -14.26 16.92 14.12
N TRP A 109 -15.13 16.14 13.47
CA TRP A 109 -15.46 16.32 12.06
C TRP A 109 -16.53 17.41 11.89
N GLU A 110 -16.24 18.37 11.02
CA GLU A 110 -17.11 19.50 10.72
C GLU A 110 -17.63 19.37 9.30
N ARG A 111 -18.95 19.46 9.09
CA ARG A 111 -19.52 19.37 7.74
C ARG A 111 -19.31 20.65 6.96
N GLY A 112 -19.14 20.51 5.66
CA GLY A 112 -19.01 21.63 4.73
C GLY A 112 -17.57 22.05 4.51
N SER A 113 -17.40 23.06 3.65
CA SER A 113 -16.11 23.52 3.15
C SER A 113 -15.61 24.83 3.78
N GLN A 114 -16.36 25.40 4.73
CA GLN A 114 -16.07 26.71 5.32
C GLN A 114 -14.69 26.80 5.99
N ASN A 115 -14.15 25.67 6.44
CA ASN A 115 -12.86 25.58 7.13
C ASN A 115 -11.78 24.90 6.30
N PHE A 116 -12.01 24.73 4.99
CA PHE A 116 -11.00 24.13 4.13
C PHE A 116 -9.80 25.06 3.98
N PRO A 117 -8.58 24.49 3.93
CA PRO A 117 -7.41 25.25 3.54
C PRO A 117 -7.60 25.80 2.12
N ASP A 118 -6.93 26.91 1.83
CA ASP A 118 -6.90 27.50 0.49
C ASP A 118 -6.01 26.66 -0.45
N VAL A 119 -6.59 25.56 -0.95
CA VAL A 119 -5.92 24.66 -1.90
C VAL A 119 -6.16 25.16 -3.31
N LEU A 120 -5.08 25.49 -4.01
CA LEU A 120 -5.16 25.94 -5.39
C LEU A 120 -5.10 24.73 -6.34
N GLU A 121 -5.63 24.91 -7.55
CA GLU A 121 -5.61 23.87 -8.59
C GLU A 121 -4.19 23.35 -8.85
N LYS A 122 -3.20 24.25 -8.87
CA LYS A 122 -1.77 23.89 -9.03
C LYS A 122 -1.27 22.93 -7.95
N ASP A 123 -1.80 23.00 -6.73
CA ASP A 123 -1.34 22.15 -5.61
C ASP A 123 -1.86 20.73 -5.80
N VAL A 124 -3.10 20.61 -6.28
CA VAL A 124 -3.69 19.34 -6.71
C VAL A 124 -2.95 18.79 -7.93
N GLU A 125 -2.65 19.61 -8.94
CA GLU A 125 -1.88 19.20 -10.12
C GLU A 125 -0.49 18.68 -9.76
N ASN A 126 0.21 19.37 -8.84
CA ASN A 126 1.52 18.96 -8.36
C ASN A 126 1.46 17.57 -7.70
N TYR A 127 0.47 17.34 -6.82
CA TYR A 127 0.27 16.04 -6.18
C TYR A 127 -0.08 14.95 -7.20
N MET A 128 -0.95 15.25 -8.14
CA MET A 128 -1.34 14.34 -9.23
C MET A 128 -0.25 14.16 -10.29
N GLN A 129 0.94 14.72 -10.07
CA GLN A 129 2.08 14.67 -10.98
C GLN A 129 1.72 15.14 -12.39
N LYS A 130 0.86 16.16 -12.48
CA LYS A 130 0.34 16.76 -13.72
C LYS A 130 -0.43 15.77 -14.60
N SER A 131 -1.07 14.77 -14.00
CA SER A 131 -1.93 13.83 -14.72
C SER A 131 -3.23 14.50 -15.19
N PHE A 132 -3.24 14.96 -16.45
CA PHE A 132 -4.41 15.59 -17.07
C PHE A 132 -5.66 14.69 -17.04
N LYS A 133 -5.47 13.38 -17.26
CA LYS A 133 -6.58 12.41 -17.22
C LYS A 133 -7.24 12.38 -15.85
N ALA A 134 -6.44 12.33 -14.78
CA ALA A 134 -6.96 12.24 -13.43
C ALA A 134 -7.63 13.54 -12.99
N MET A 135 -7.06 14.71 -13.35
CA MET A 135 -7.68 16.01 -13.12
C MET A 135 -9.06 16.10 -13.80
N LYS A 136 -9.14 15.72 -15.07
CA LYS A 136 -10.40 15.71 -15.84
C LYS A 136 -11.45 14.78 -15.23
N GLN A 137 -11.03 13.59 -14.76
CA GLN A 137 -11.92 12.64 -14.10
C GLN A 137 -12.42 13.19 -12.75
N GLY A 138 -11.54 13.77 -11.94
CA GLY A 138 -11.93 14.42 -10.68
C GLY A 138 -12.94 15.55 -10.89
N GLN A 139 -12.72 16.37 -11.93
CA GLN A 139 -13.65 17.44 -12.30
C GLN A 139 -15.00 16.89 -12.76
N SER A 140 -15.03 15.82 -13.57
CA SER A 140 -16.26 15.12 -13.98
C SER A 140 -17.09 14.69 -12.78
N LEU A 141 -16.45 14.02 -11.80
CA LEU A 141 -17.09 13.55 -10.58
C LEU A 141 -17.71 14.69 -9.77
N LEU A 142 -17.00 15.82 -9.67
CA LEU A 142 -17.50 17.01 -8.99
C LEU A 142 -18.70 17.62 -9.74
N THR A 143 -18.57 17.87 -11.05
CA THR A 143 -19.62 18.51 -11.84
C THR A 143 -20.88 17.66 -11.98
N SER A 144 -20.73 16.34 -11.94
CA SER A 144 -21.84 15.38 -12.01
C SER A 144 -22.44 15.07 -10.63
N ASN A 145 -22.01 15.77 -9.58
CA ASN A 145 -22.52 15.63 -8.21
C ASN A 145 -22.33 14.22 -7.60
N HIS A 146 -21.22 13.55 -7.95
CA HIS A 146 -20.87 12.25 -7.36
C HIS A 146 -20.19 12.40 -6.00
N ILE A 147 -19.64 13.58 -5.68
CA ILE A 147 -18.97 13.87 -4.41
C ILE A 147 -19.97 14.48 -3.42
N HIS A 148 -20.08 13.89 -2.23
CA HIS A 148 -20.98 14.36 -1.18
C HIS A 148 -20.43 14.09 0.22
N ASP A 149 -21.18 14.54 1.24
CA ASP A 149 -20.84 14.45 2.68
C ASP A 149 -19.40 14.89 3.00
N VAL A 150 -19.00 16.03 2.43
CA VAL A 150 -17.65 16.55 2.62
C VAL A 150 -17.51 17.10 4.03
N MET A 151 -16.44 16.69 4.71
CA MET A 151 -16.16 17.08 6.09
C MET A 151 -14.68 17.43 6.29
N PHE A 152 -14.43 18.35 7.20
CA PHE A 152 -13.12 18.81 7.63
C PHE A 152 -12.78 18.29 9.03
N HIS A 153 -11.51 18.02 9.30
CA HIS A 153 -11.01 17.70 10.64
C HIS A 153 -9.67 18.38 10.89
N HIS A 154 -9.60 19.19 11.95
CA HIS A 154 -8.40 20.01 12.25
C HIS A 154 -7.20 19.20 12.77
N ILE A 155 -7.41 17.94 13.14
CA ILE A 155 -6.46 17.02 13.81
C ILE A 155 -6.11 17.53 15.21
N SER A 156 -5.39 18.63 15.27
CA SER A 156 -5.04 19.40 16.46
C SER A 156 -4.64 20.81 16.02
N THR A 157 -4.82 21.80 16.90
CA THR A 157 -4.37 23.18 16.66
C THR A 157 -2.85 23.29 16.52
N ASN A 158 -2.10 22.35 17.08
CA ASN A 158 -0.64 22.36 17.09
C ASN A 158 -0.02 21.65 15.87
N VAL A 159 -0.83 21.04 15.02
CA VAL A 159 -0.39 20.29 13.84
C VAL A 159 -0.70 21.12 12.60
N LYS A 160 0.27 21.27 11.70
CA LYS A 160 0.13 22.06 10.46
C LYS A 160 -0.76 21.42 9.40
N TYR A 161 -1.18 20.18 9.62
CA TYR A 161 -1.97 19.39 8.68
C TYR A 161 -3.41 19.22 9.17
N CYS A 162 -4.33 19.12 8.23
CA CYS A 162 -5.73 18.78 8.44
C CYS A 162 -6.16 17.65 7.51
N PHE A 163 -7.31 17.05 7.81
CA PHE A 163 -7.97 16.12 6.91
C PHE A 163 -9.22 16.74 6.31
N VAL A 164 -9.44 16.47 5.03
CA VAL A 164 -10.74 16.60 4.37
C VAL A 164 -11.17 15.20 3.95
N ARG A 165 -12.42 14.84 4.21
CA ARG A 165 -13.01 13.58 3.75
C ARG A 165 -14.28 13.82 2.99
N GLY A 166 -14.69 12.84 2.20
CA GLY A 166 -15.98 12.83 1.54
C GLY A 166 -16.38 11.42 1.13
N CYS A 167 -17.53 11.34 0.50
CA CYS A 167 -18.03 10.14 -0.15
C CYS A 167 -18.13 10.37 -1.66
N CYS A 168 -17.86 9.34 -2.44
CA CYS A 168 -18.01 9.37 -3.88
C CYS A 168 -18.89 8.21 -4.37
N VAL A 169 -19.92 8.53 -5.14
CA VAL A 169 -20.77 7.56 -5.83
C VAL A 169 -20.05 7.12 -7.12
N PRO A 170 -19.88 5.82 -7.40
CA PRO A 170 -19.29 5.38 -8.67
C PRO A 170 -20.09 5.82 -9.90
N GLU A 171 -19.43 6.34 -10.94
CA GLU A 171 -20.07 6.73 -12.22
C GLU A 171 -20.69 5.54 -12.95
N GLU A 172 -19.97 4.41 -13.05
CA GLU A 172 -20.39 3.26 -13.86
C GLU A 172 -21.53 2.43 -13.23
N LYS A 173 -21.69 2.52 -11.90
CA LYS A 173 -22.66 1.73 -11.12
C LYS A 173 -23.15 2.54 -9.93
N THR A 174 -24.03 3.49 -10.18
CA THR A 174 -24.62 4.35 -9.13
C THR A 174 -25.44 3.58 -8.09
N SER A 175 -25.79 2.32 -8.34
CA SER A 175 -26.40 1.40 -7.35
C SER A 175 -25.41 0.81 -6.35
N ASN A 176 -24.09 0.93 -6.59
CA ASN A 176 -23.09 0.49 -5.65
C ASN A 176 -22.98 1.48 -4.48
N GLU A 177 -22.54 0.97 -3.34
CA GLU A 177 -22.22 1.81 -2.19
C GLU A 177 -21.17 2.86 -2.55
N SER A 178 -21.36 4.06 -2.00
CA SER A 178 -20.37 5.13 -2.12
C SER A 178 -19.07 4.70 -1.45
N TYR A 179 -17.93 4.98 -2.07
CA TYR A 179 -16.66 4.79 -1.41
C TYR A 179 -16.28 6.05 -0.63
N SER A 180 -15.65 5.84 0.53
CA SER A 180 -15.09 6.91 1.33
C SER A 180 -13.73 7.32 0.79
N LEU A 181 -13.45 8.62 0.82
CA LEU A 181 -12.17 9.18 0.43
C LEU A 181 -11.73 10.22 1.45
N TRP A 182 -10.42 10.39 1.57
CA TRP A 182 -9.84 11.44 2.40
C TRP A 182 -8.55 11.96 1.80
N VAL A 183 -8.23 13.20 2.15
CA VAL A 183 -7.01 13.90 1.76
C VAL A 183 -6.41 14.59 2.98
N CYS A 184 -5.09 14.52 3.10
CA CYS A 184 -4.29 15.23 4.08
C CYS A 184 -3.66 16.45 3.42
N VAL A 185 -3.90 17.63 3.99
CA VAL A 185 -3.49 18.91 3.41
C VAL A 185 -2.76 19.73 4.45
N HIS A 186 -1.73 20.46 4.04
CA HIS A 186 -1.08 21.47 4.87
C HIS A 186 -1.96 22.72 4.97
N LYS A 187 -2.32 23.12 6.18
CA LYS A 187 -3.31 24.18 6.48
C LYS A 187 -2.96 25.54 5.86
N GLU A 188 -1.68 25.91 5.87
CA GLU A 188 -1.22 27.23 5.42
C GLU A 188 -0.84 27.28 3.93
N SER A 189 -0.10 26.29 3.42
CA SER A 189 0.36 26.29 2.03
C SER A 189 -0.65 25.71 1.03
N GLY A 190 -1.69 25.00 1.50
CA GLY A 190 -2.62 24.27 0.63
C GLY A 190 -2.04 23.01 0.01
N GLU A 191 -0.78 22.66 0.32
CA GLU A 191 -0.11 21.50 -0.26
C GLU A 191 -0.80 20.18 0.11
N VAL A 192 -1.09 19.38 -0.91
CA VAL A 192 -1.64 18.03 -0.73
C VAL A 192 -0.51 17.06 -0.43
N LEU A 193 -0.53 16.50 0.77
CA LEU A 193 0.50 15.56 1.21
C LEU A 193 0.21 14.13 0.74
N THR A 194 -1.01 13.66 0.99
CA THR A 194 -1.43 12.32 0.63
C THR A 194 -2.95 12.23 0.60
N ALA A 195 -3.47 11.29 -0.18
CA ALA A 195 -4.89 11.01 -0.31
C ALA A 195 -5.11 9.51 -0.49
N GLU A 196 -6.33 9.07 -0.22
CA GLU A 196 -6.72 7.67 -0.40
C GLU A 196 -8.24 7.52 -0.60
N CYS A 197 -8.65 6.54 -1.44
CA CYS A 197 -10.02 6.05 -1.46
C CYS A 197 -10.14 4.59 -1.02
N THR A 198 -11.35 4.21 -0.56
CA THR A 198 -11.73 2.81 -0.35
C THR A 198 -12.28 2.15 -1.61
N CYS A 199 -12.09 2.81 -2.76
CA CYS A 199 -12.41 2.29 -4.08
C CYS A 199 -11.56 1.04 -4.40
N PHE A 200 -12.02 0.17 -5.30
CA PHE A 200 -11.26 -1.04 -5.68
C PHE A 200 -9.87 -0.72 -6.27
N ALA A 201 -9.73 0.44 -6.91
CA ALA A 201 -8.47 0.88 -7.50
C ALA A 201 -7.44 1.39 -6.48
N GLY A 202 -7.88 1.76 -5.26
CA GLY A 202 -7.04 2.32 -4.19
C GLY A 202 -6.70 3.79 -4.38
#